data_AF-A0A1K0JGQ5-F1
#
_entry.id   AF-A0A1K0JGQ5-F1
#
_cell.length_a   1.000
_cell.length_b   1.000
_cell.length_c   1.000
_cell.angle_alpha   90.00
_cell.angle_beta   90.00
_cell.angle_gamma   90.00
#
_symmetry.space_group_name_H-M   'P 1'
#
loop_
_entity.id
_entity.type
_entity.pdbx_description
1 polymer ?
#
loop_
_entity_poly.entity_id
_entity_poly.type
_entity_poly.pdbx_seq_one_letter_code
_entity_poly.pdbx_strand_id
1 'polypeptide(L)'
;MSANRANAPYYFVPGPSSHPITASFGLLLTGAGAAGWVNGQPWAPYLCGFGLLWFLFVLKSWFGDAISESEGGMYGKNIDLSFRWSMGWFIFSEVMFFAAFFGALFYARTIAMPWLGDLNNKILWPDFAAVWPNTGPAGVVESFQTMGPWPIPTINTALLLMSGLTLTWAHHALLAGKRSQLIQGLSLTILLGAVFMGFQVYEYMHAYSELNLKLTSGIYGSTFFLLTGFHGFHVTMGAIMLAVVLVRVLKGHFTPDHHFAFEGAAWYWHFVDVVWLFLYVVVYWL
;
A
#
# COMPACT_ATOMS: atom_id res chain seq x y z
N MET A 1 -33.45 4.93 15.21
CA MET A 1 -33.47 5.28 16.65
C MET A 1 -32.05 5.08 17.16
N SER A 2 -31.27 6.15 17.33
CA SER A 2 -29.91 6.02 17.84
C SER A 2 -29.99 5.83 19.35
N ALA A 3 -29.56 4.66 19.82
CA ALA A 3 -29.38 4.44 21.25
C ALA A 3 -28.41 5.49 21.77
N ASN A 4 -28.85 6.27 22.76
CA ASN A 4 -28.00 7.14 23.55
C ASN A 4 -27.09 6.21 24.37
N ARG A 5 -25.94 5.82 23.80
CA ARG A 5 -25.07 4.81 24.40
C ARG A 5 -24.18 5.46 25.43
N ALA A 6 -24.39 5.08 26.68
CA ALA A 6 -23.53 5.41 27.80
C ALA A 6 -22.06 5.10 27.43
N ASN A 7 -21.17 6.07 27.61
CA ASN A 7 -19.73 5.82 27.51
C ASN A 7 -19.38 4.69 28.48
N ALA A 8 -18.84 3.58 27.97
CA ALA A 8 -18.32 2.52 28.83
C ALA A 8 -17.28 3.13 29.79
N PRO A 9 -17.47 3.05 31.12
CA PRO A 9 -16.61 3.74 32.08
C PRO A 9 -15.23 3.10 32.24
N TYR A 10 -14.99 1.93 31.62
CA TYR A 10 -13.76 1.17 31.70
C TYR A 10 -13.22 0.85 30.29
N TYR A 11 -11.91 0.62 30.19
CA TYR A 11 -11.28 0.18 28.95
C TYR A 11 -11.74 -1.26 28.65
N PHE A 12 -12.54 -1.44 27.60
CA PHE A 12 -13.01 -2.76 27.19
C PHE A 12 -11.84 -3.64 26.75
N VAL A 13 -11.76 -4.82 27.36
CA VAL A 13 -10.83 -5.88 27.01
C VAL A 13 -11.68 -7.02 26.44
N PRO A 14 -11.50 -7.40 25.15
CA PRO A 14 -12.26 -8.48 24.56
C PRO A 14 -11.94 -9.81 25.25
N GLY A 15 -12.90 -10.74 25.20
CA GLY A 15 -12.70 -12.10 25.68
C GLY A 15 -11.65 -12.87 24.85
N PRO A 16 -11.32 -14.12 25.24
CA PRO A 16 -10.38 -14.95 24.51
C PRO A 16 -10.78 -15.11 23.04
N SER A 17 -9.85 -14.85 22.12
CA SER A 17 -10.07 -14.98 20.67
C SER A 17 -9.09 -15.99 20.06
N SER A 18 -9.58 -16.79 19.11
CA SER A 18 -8.77 -17.74 18.34
C SER A 18 -8.13 -17.12 17.10
N HIS A 19 -8.48 -15.87 16.75
CA HIS A 19 -7.96 -15.21 15.55
C HIS A 19 -6.42 -15.12 15.50
N PRO A 20 -5.70 -14.80 16.60
CA PRO A 20 -4.24 -14.71 16.54
C PRO A 20 -3.58 -16.04 16.14
N ILE A 21 -3.99 -17.16 16.73
CA ILE A 21 -3.36 -18.46 16.46
C ILE A 21 -3.76 -19.01 15.08
N THR A 22 -5.01 -18.79 14.66
CA THR A 22 -5.48 -19.20 13.34
C THR A 22 -4.87 -18.37 12.21
N ALA A 23 -4.64 -17.07 12.44
CA ALA A 23 -3.90 -16.21 11.52
C ALA A 23 -2.43 -16.65 11.39
N SER A 24 -1.76 -16.90 12.52
CA SER A 24 -0.38 -17.42 12.54
C SER A 24 -0.24 -18.73 11.78
N PHE A 25 -1.22 -19.64 11.89
CA PHE A 25 -1.25 -20.87 11.11
C PHE A 25 -1.30 -20.59 9.61
N GLY A 26 -2.21 -19.71 9.14
CA GLY A 26 -2.28 -19.32 7.73
C GLY A 26 -0.99 -18.68 7.22
N LEU A 27 -0.37 -17.79 8.01
CA LEU A 27 0.89 -17.15 7.68
C LEU A 27 2.06 -18.15 7.61
N LEU A 28 2.10 -19.14 8.51
CA LEU A 28 3.10 -20.22 8.46
C LEU A 28 2.98 -21.03 7.18
N LEU A 29 1.76 -21.42 6.78
CA LEU A 29 1.53 -22.14 5.53
C LEU A 29 1.92 -21.30 4.31
N THR A 30 1.60 -20.00 4.35
CA THR A 30 1.97 -19.05 3.29
C THR A 30 3.50 -18.95 3.16
N GLY A 31 4.22 -18.77 4.28
CA GLY A 31 5.68 -18.68 4.30
C GLY A 31 6.37 -19.97 3.85
N ALA A 32 5.90 -21.13 4.34
CA ALA A 32 6.42 -22.43 3.92
C ALA A 32 6.14 -22.70 2.44
N GLY A 33 4.95 -22.37 1.96
CA GLY A 33 4.57 -22.47 0.55
C GLY A 33 5.39 -21.53 -0.34
N ALA A 34 5.59 -20.28 0.07
CA ALA A 34 6.42 -19.32 -0.68
C ALA A 34 7.88 -19.80 -0.77
N ALA A 35 8.45 -20.28 0.34
CA ALA A 35 9.80 -20.83 0.37
C ALA A 35 9.92 -22.05 -0.54
N GLY A 36 8.98 -23.00 -0.48
CA GLY A 36 8.96 -24.16 -1.38
C GLY A 36 8.82 -23.76 -2.85
N TRP A 37 8.02 -22.73 -3.14
CA TRP A 37 7.73 -22.30 -4.52
C TRP A 37 8.98 -21.69 -5.16
N VAL A 38 9.69 -20.82 -4.45
CA VAL A 38 10.98 -20.28 -4.93
C VAL A 38 12.01 -21.40 -5.18
N ASN A 39 11.92 -22.52 -4.46
CA ASN A 39 12.77 -23.70 -4.64
C ASN A 39 12.21 -24.73 -5.63
N GLY A 40 11.21 -24.39 -6.44
CA GLY A 40 10.69 -25.23 -7.51
C GLY A 40 9.88 -26.44 -7.05
N GLN A 41 9.39 -26.46 -5.81
CA GLN A 41 8.61 -27.58 -5.28
C GLN A 41 7.18 -27.59 -5.85
N PRO A 42 6.69 -28.70 -6.46
CA PRO A 42 5.37 -28.72 -7.13
C PRO A 42 4.17 -28.48 -6.20
N TRP A 43 4.25 -28.88 -4.93
CA TRP A 43 3.18 -28.70 -3.95
C TRP A 43 3.07 -27.26 -3.41
N ALA A 44 4.11 -26.48 -3.59
CA ALA A 44 4.30 -25.24 -2.87
C ALA A 44 3.39 -24.07 -3.30
N PRO A 45 3.05 -23.88 -4.60
CA PRO A 45 2.07 -22.88 -5.00
C PRO A 45 0.69 -23.12 -4.36
N TYR A 46 0.26 -24.38 -4.28
CA TYR A 46 -1.02 -24.75 -3.67
C TYR A 46 -1.02 -24.50 -2.17
N LEU A 47 0.06 -24.85 -1.47
CA LEU A 47 0.19 -24.57 -0.05
C LEU A 47 0.21 -23.08 0.26
N CYS A 48 0.94 -22.30 -0.55
CA CYS A 48 1.00 -20.84 -0.44
C CYS A 48 -0.39 -20.23 -0.64
N GLY A 49 -1.10 -20.62 -1.71
CA GLY A 49 -2.44 -20.14 -2.01
C GLY A 49 -3.46 -20.52 -0.92
N PHE A 50 -3.42 -21.75 -0.41
CA PHE A 50 -4.26 -22.17 0.70
C PHE A 50 -3.99 -21.36 1.97
N GLY A 51 -2.71 -21.17 2.34
CA GLY A 51 -2.32 -20.35 3.49
C GLY A 51 -2.82 -18.91 3.39
N LEU A 52 -2.70 -18.30 2.20
CA LEU A 52 -3.17 -16.94 1.95
C LEU A 52 -4.69 -16.83 2.06
N LEU A 53 -5.44 -17.76 1.45
CA LEU A 53 -6.91 -17.78 1.53
C LEU A 53 -7.38 -17.98 2.99
N TRP A 54 -6.70 -18.85 3.73
CA TRP A 54 -6.96 -19.05 5.16
C TRP A 54 -6.74 -17.76 5.96
N PHE A 55 -5.59 -17.10 5.75
CA PHE A 55 -5.29 -15.84 6.41
C PHE A 55 -6.32 -14.75 6.10
N LEU A 56 -6.72 -14.60 4.83
CA LEU A 56 -7.77 -13.66 4.42
C LEU A 56 -9.13 -13.98 5.06
N PHE A 57 -9.48 -15.27 5.19
CA PHE A 57 -10.69 -15.69 5.89
C PHE A 57 -10.66 -15.31 7.39
N VAL A 58 -9.52 -15.50 8.06
CA VAL A 58 -9.34 -15.09 9.45
C VAL A 58 -9.46 -13.57 9.59
N LEU A 59 -8.80 -12.79 8.72
CA LEU A 59 -8.91 -11.33 8.74
C LEU A 59 -10.35 -10.85 8.54
N LYS A 60 -11.09 -11.43 7.59
CA LYS A 60 -12.51 -11.12 7.39
C LYS A 60 -13.33 -11.36 8.67
N SER A 61 -13.08 -12.49 9.34
CA SER A 61 -13.78 -12.85 10.59
C SER A 61 -13.40 -11.90 11.73
N TRP A 62 -12.10 -11.63 11.90
CA TRP A 62 -11.58 -10.76 12.95
C TRP A 62 -12.07 -9.32 12.81
N PHE A 63 -12.03 -8.75 11.61
CA PHE A 63 -12.59 -7.42 11.37
C PHE A 63 -14.11 -7.40 11.51
N GLY A 64 -14.80 -8.51 11.18
CA GLY A 64 -16.23 -8.67 11.42
C GLY A 64 -16.57 -8.56 12.91
N ASP A 65 -15.82 -9.25 13.76
CA ASP A 65 -15.98 -9.20 15.22
C ASP A 65 -15.69 -7.78 15.74
N ALA A 66 -14.59 -7.15 15.32
CA ALA A 66 -14.28 -5.77 15.71
C ALA A 66 -15.38 -4.76 15.31
N ILE A 67 -15.99 -4.95 14.12
CA ILE A 67 -17.14 -4.14 13.69
C ILE A 67 -18.34 -4.43 14.60
N SER A 68 -18.64 -5.70 14.89
CA SER A 68 -19.76 -6.07 15.76
C SER A 68 -19.58 -5.53 17.18
N GLU A 69 -18.36 -5.52 17.71
CA GLU A 69 -18.04 -4.97 19.02
C GLU A 69 -18.23 -3.44 19.06
N SER A 70 -17.76 -2.77 18.02
CA SER A 70 -17.96 -1.33 17.81
C SER A 70 -19.45 -0.98 17.74
N GLU A 71 -20.21 -1.66 16.88
CA GLU A 71 -21.65 -1.49 16.74
C GLU A 71 -22.44 -2.03 17.95
N GLY A 72 -21.82 -2.80 18.84
CA GLY A 72 -22.36 -3.20 20.14
C GLY A 72 -22.23 -2.11 21.21
N GLY A 73 -21.40 -1.08 20.97
CA GLY A 73 -21.19 0.03 21.90
C GLY A 73 -20.19 -0.28 23.00
N MET A 74 -19.33 -1.28 22.80
CA MET A 74 -18.31 -1.67 23.77
C MET A 74 -17.09 -0.74 23.75
N TYR A 75 -16.92 0.07 22.69
CA TYR A 75 -15.79 0.98 22.54
C TYR A 75 -16.12 2.36 23.15
N GLY A 76 -15.41 2.70 24.22
CA GLY A 76 -15.42 4.04 24.83
C GLY A 76 -14.31 4.95 24.29
N LYS A 77 -14.25 6.19 24.80
CA LYS A 77 -13.26 7.21 24.37
C LYS A 77 -11.80 6.76 24.46
N ASN A 78 -11.45 5.99 25.50
CA ASN A 78 -10.07 5.52 25.66
C ASN A 78 -9.68 4.53 24.56
N ILE A 79 -10.61 3.70 24.09
CA ILE A 79 -10.36 2.75 23.00
C ILE A 79 -10.25 3.49 21.66
N ASP A 80 -11.13 4.47 21.43
CA ASP A 80 -11.04 5.34 20.25
C ASP A 80 -9.65 6.02 20.17
N LEU A 81 -9.18 6.56 21.29
CA LEU A 81 -7.84 7.15 21.39
C LEU A 81 -6.73 6.12 21.14
N SER A 82 -6.82 4.93 21.73
CA SER A 82 -5.87 3.84 21.48
C SER A 82 -5.81 3.44 20.01
N PHE A 83 -6.96 3.30 19.34
CA PHE A 83 -6.99 2.98 17.92
C PHE A 83 -6.36 4.06 17.04
N ARG A 84 -6.56 5.35 17.36
CA ARG A 84 -5.90 6.47 16.66
C ARG A 84 -4.38 6.42 16.81
N TRP A 85 -3.89 6.16 18.02
CA TRP A 85 -2.45 5.98 18.24
C TRP A 85 -1.91 4.75 17.51
N SER A 86 -2.61 3.62 17.55
CA SER A 86 -2.23 2.42 16.81
C SER A 86 -2.17 2.67 15.30
N MET A 87 -3.14 3.39 14.74
CA MET A 87 -3.12 3.77 13.32
C MET A 87 -1.94 4.69 13.00
N GLY A 88 -1.65 5.67 13.87
CA GLY A 88 -0.49 6.55 13.71
C GLY A 88 0.84 5.78 13.71
N TRP A 89 1.01 4.85 14.65
CA TRP A 89 2.21 3.99 14.71
C TRP A 89 2.32 3.03 13.53
N PHE A 90 1.20 2.47 13.07
CA PHE A 90 1.15 1.65 11.87
C PHE A 90 1.58 2.45 10.63
N ILE A 91 1.03 3.64 10.40
CA ILE A 91 1.47 4.50 9.29
C ILE A 91 2.94 4.85 9.42
N PHE A 92 3.42 5.16 10.63
CA PHE A 92 4.83 5.46 10.86
C PHE A 92 5.72 4.27 10.47
N SER A 93 5.35 3.02 10.81
CA SER A 93 6.11 1.85 10.38
C SER A 93 6.12 1.68 8.86
N GLU A 94 4.99 1.96 8.18
CA GLU A 94 4.95 1.92 6.71
C GLU A 94 5.81 3.02 6.07
N VAL A 95 5.87 4.22 6.66
CA VAL A 95 6.78 5.28 6.20
C VAL A 95 8.24 4.82 6.34
N MET A 96 8.62 4.18 7.44
CA MET A 96 9.97 3.63 7.62
C MET A 96 10.28 2.48 6.63
N PHE A 97 9.28 1.66 6.31
CA PHE A 97 9.40 0.61 5.30
C PHE A 97 9.71 1.19 3.91
N PHE A 98 8.96 2.22 3.46
CA PHE A 98 9.28 2.91 2.21
C PHE A 98 10.61 3.67 2.27
N ALA A 99 10.95 4.27 3.42
CA ALA A 99 12.23 4.94 3.60
C ALA A 99 13.42 4.00 3.38
N ALA A 100 13.32 2.72 3.75
CA ALA A 100 14.34 1.73 3.45
C ALA A 100 14.54 1.51 1.94
N PHE A 101 13.45 1.46 1.15
CA PHE A 101 13.56 1.30 -0.30
C PHE A 101 14.04 2.56 -1.02
N PHE A 102 13.58 3.75 -0.60
CA PHE A 102 14.14 5.00 -1.09
C PHE A 102 15.62 5.13 -0.71
N GLY A 103 15.99 4.68 0.50
CA GLY A 103 17.38 4.59 0.95
C GLY A 103 18.22 3.66 0.08
N ALA A 104 17.68 2.51 -0.32
CA ALA A 104 18.34 1.58 -1.24
C ALA A 104 18.53 2.19 -2.64
N LEU A 105 17.50 2.86 -3.18
CA LEU A 105 17.61 3.59 -4.45
C LEU A 105 18.64 4.72 -4.38
N PHE A 106 18.59 5.52 -3.31
CA PHE A 106 19.56 6.58 -3.05
C PHE A 106 20.97 6.01 -3.00
N TYR A 107 21.21 4.99 -2.16
CA TYR A 107 22.53 4.37 -2.03
C TYR A 107 23.04 3.83 -3.36
N ALA A 108 22.20 3.13 -4.12
CA ALA A 108 22.56 2.63 -5.44
C ALA A 108 22.95 3.77 -6.39
N ARG A 109 22.10 4.80 -6.51
CA ARG A 109 22.26 5.90 -7.47
C ARG A 109 23.37 6.89 -7.12
N THR A 110 23.48 7.28 -5.85
CA THR A 110 24.30 8.43 -5.44
C THR A 110 25.62 8.02 -4.80
N ILE A 111 25.74 6.79 -4.31
CA ILE A 111 26.95 6.31 -3.62
C ILE A 111 27.62 5.19 -4.42
N ALA A 112 26.92 4.07 -4.64
CA ALA A 112 27.51 2.90 -5.27
C ALA A 112 27.89 3.16 -6.74
N MET A 113 27.03 3.85 -7.49
CA MET A 113 27.27 4.18 -8.89
C MET A 113 28.56 4.99 -9.11
N PRO A 114 28.80 6.13 -8.42
CA PRO A 114 30.08 6.83 -8.51
C PRO A 114 31.29 5.98 -8.11
N TRP A 115 31.18 5.13 -7.09
CA TRP A 115 32.27 4.23 -6.71
C TRP A 115 32.64 3.26 -7.82
N LEU A 116 31.65 2.66 -8.48
CA LEU A 116 31.87 1.73 -9.60
C LEU A 116 32.54 2.41 -10.82
N GLY A 117 32.32 3.71 -11.02
CA GLY A 117 32.93 4.48 -12.11
C GLY A 117 34.25 5.17 -11.75
N ASP A 118 34.79 4.94 -10.55
CA ASP A 118 36.03 5.57 -10.12
C ASP A 118 37.27 5.04 -10.87
N LEU A 119 38.40 5.72 -10.73
CA LEU A 119 39.63 5.35 -11.44
C LEU A 119 40.15 3.97 -11.04
N ASN A 120 39.91 3.53 -9.80
CA ASN A 120 40.37 2.24 -9.30
C ASN A 120 39.63 1.08 -9.97
N ASN A 121 38.34 1.27 -10.23
CA ASN A 121 37.49 0.26 -10.85
C ASN A 121 37.61 0.22 -12.39
N LYS A 122 38.23 1.22 -13.03
CA LYS A 122 38.51 1.18 -14.49
C LYS A 122 39.41 0.04 -14.92
N ILE A 123 40.22 -0.50 -14.01
CA ILE A 123 41.03 -1.71 -14.29
C ILE A 123 40.11 -2.93 -14.51
N LEU A 124 39.00 -3.02 -13.77
CA LEU A 124 38.03 -4.10 -13.88
C LEU A 124 37.01 -3.84 -14.99
N TRP A 125 36.55 -2.59 -15.12
CA TRP A 125 35.49 -2.19 -16.05
C TRP A 125 35.88 -0.93 -16.83
N PRO A 126 36.73 -1.05 -17.86
CA PRO A 126 37.30 0.09 -18.57
C PRO A 126 36.26 1.00 -19.24
N ASP A 127 35.20 0.39 -19.76
CA ASP A 127 34.15 1.06 -20.55
C ASP A 127 32.92 1.46 -19.72
N PHE A 128 32.93 1.20 -18.40
CA PHE A 128 31.79 1.53 -17.55
C PHE A 128 31.69 3.04 -17.30
N ALA A 129 30.53 3.60 -17.61
CA ALA A 129 30.19 4.98 -17.29
C ALA A 129 29.21 5.02 -16.12
N ALA A 130 29.54 5.79 -15.09
CA ALA A 130 28.68 5.95 -13.91
C ALA A 130 27.52 6.92 -14.18
N VAL A 131 26.58 6.51 -15.04
CA VAL A 131 25.34 7.23 -15.36
C VAL A 131 24.13 6.48 -14.80
N TRP A 132 23.06 7.21 -14.47
CA TRP A 132 21.80 6.60 -14.01
C TRP A 132 20.68 6.88 -15.00
N PRO A 133 19.94 5.84 -15.44
CA PRO A 133 20.20 4.41 -15.23
C PRO A 133 21.37 3.89 -16.09
N ASN A 134 21.75 2.63 -15.88
CA ASN A 134 22.71 1.90 -16.70
C ASN A 134 22.45 0.38 -16.65
N THR A 135 23.10 -0.36 -17.54
CA THR A 135 23.05 -1.84 -17.64
C THR A 135 24.08 -2.55 -16.76
N GLY A 136 24.73 -1.83 -15.85
CA GLY A 136 25.84 -2.34 -15.04
C GLY A 136 27.12 -2.56 -15.83
N PRO A 137 28.24 -2.80 -15.13
CA PRO A 137 29.55 -2.94 -15.75
C PRO A 137 29.81 -4.31 -16.40
N ALA A 138 29.04 -5.34 -16.01
CA ALA A 138 29.32 -6.73 -16.38
C ALA A 138 28.75 -7.15 -17.76
N GLY A 139 27.98 -6.28 -18.44
CA GLY A 139 27.39 -6.59 -19.74
C GLY A 139 26.33 -7.71 -19.72
N VAL A 140 25.82 -8.08 -18.54
CA VAL A 140 24.83 -9.15 -18.36
C VAL A 140 23.38 -8.68 -18.45
N VAL A 141 23.15 -7.37 -18.39
CA VAL A 141 21.81 -6.76 -18.47
C VAL A 141 21.55 -6.30 -19.89
N GLU A 142 20.44 -6.73 -20.47
CA GLU A 142 20.00 -6.26 -21.78
C GLU A 142 19.70 -4.76 -21.77
N SER A 143 19.88 -4.10 -22.93
CA SER A 143 19.51 -2.69 -23.07
C SER A 143 18.01 -2.48 -22.85
N PHE A 144 17.67 -1.39 -22.16
CA PHE A 144 16.31 -1.00 -21.84
C PHE A 144 16.16 0.52 -21.92
N GLN A 145 14.92 0.98 -22.01
CA GLN A 145 14.55 2.39 -21.91
C GLN A 145 13.84 2.67 -20.58
N THR A 146 13.96 3.90 -20.10
CA THR A 146 13.29 4.32 -18.86
C THR A 146 11.85 4.70 -19.10
N MET A 147 11.04 4.52 -18.06
CA MET A 147 9.73 5.13 -18.01
C MET A 147 9.89 6.62 -17.66
N GLY A 148 9.52 7.50 -18.58
CA GLY A 148 9.50 8.94 -18.34
C GLY A 148 8.27 9.36 -17.51
N PRO A 149 8.24 10.60 -16.99
CA PRO A 149 7.14 11.08 -16.17
C PRO A 149 5.84 11.33 -16.97
N TRP A 150 5.94 11.46 -18.30
CA TRP A 150 4.80 11.75 -19.17
C TRP A 150 4.50 10.60 -20.13
N PRO A 151 3.20 10.36 -20.47
CA PRO A 151 2.01 11.00 -19.88
C PRO A 151 1.45 10.22 -18.66
N ILE A 152 1.73 8.92 -18.56
CA ILE A 152 1.02 8.03 -17.64
C ILE A 152 1.30 8.35 -16.17
N PRO A 153 2.55 8.51 -15.70
CA PRO A 153 2.81 8.87 -14.30
C PRO A 153 2.19 10.22 -13.90
N THR A 154 2.16 11.21 -14.79
CA THR A 154 1.47 12.48 -14.52
C THR A 154 -0.05 12.30 -14.40
N ILE A 155 -0.67 11.51 -15.27
CA ILE A 155 -2.11 11.20 -15.19
C ILE A 155 -2.42 10.50 -13.86
N ASN A 156 -1.60 9.51 -13.48
CA ASN A 156 -1.71 8.80 -12.21
C ASN A 156 -1.56 9.74 -11.01
N THR A 157 -0.66 10.71 -11.08
CA THR A 157 -0.51 11.76 -10.07
C THR A 157 -1.77 12.62 -9.95
N ALA A 158 -2.35 13.04 -11.07
CA ALA A 158 -3.60 13.79 -11.06
C ALA A 158 -4.77 12.94 -10.47
N LEU A 159 -4.87 11.66 -10.83
CA LEU A 159 -5.89 10.75 -10.32
C LEU A 159 -5.82 10.61 -8.80
N LEU A 160 -4.63 10.38 -8.23
CA LEU A 160 -4.48 10.25 -6.78
C LEU A 160 -4.75 11.55 -6.05
N LEU A 161 -4.23 12.69 -6.53
CA LEU A 161 -4.54 13.99 -5.94
C LEU A 161 -6.03 14.31 -5.97
N MET A 162 -6.71 14.04 -7.09
CA MET A 162 -8.17 14.16 -7.17
C MET A 162 -8.87 13.21 -6.20
N SER A 163 -8.37 11.99 -6.04
CA SER A 163 -8.93 11.03 -5.09
C SER A 163 -8.84 11.54 -3.65
N GLY A 164 -7.71 12.13 -3.24
CA GLY A 164 -7.55 12.76 -1.93
C GLY A 164 -8.49 13.95 -1.69
N LEU A 165 -8.76 14.76 -2.73
CA LEU A 165 -9.76 15.85 -2.65
C LEU A 165 -11.17 15.29 -2.45
N THR A 166 -11.55 14.26 -3.21
CA THR A 166 -12.89 13.63 -3.09
C THR A 166 -13.08 12.95 -1.74
N LEU A 167 -12.02 12.39 -1.16
CA LEU A 167 -12.03 11.79 0.17
C LEU A 167 -12.17 12.85 1.26
N THR A 168 -11.46 13.97 1.13
CA THR A 168 -11.60 15.12 2.03
C THR A 168 -13.02 15.68 1.99
N TRP A 169 -13.62 15.80 0.79
CA TRP A 169 -15.02 16.18 0.64
C TRP A 169 -15.97 15.18 1.33
N ALA A 170 -15.74 13.87 1.17
CA ALA A 170 -16.51 12.84 1.84
C ALA A 170 -16.41 12.96 3.38
N HIS A 171 -15.23 13.27 3.90
CA HIS A 171 -15.02 13.48 5.33
C HIS A 171 -15.81 14.68 5.86
N HIS A 172 -15.73 15.83 5.19
CA HIS A 172 -16.54 17.00 5.58
C HIS A 172 -18.05 16.72 5.48
N ALA A 173 -18.49 15.94 4.49
CA ALA A 173 -19.87 15.52 4.36
C ALA A 173 -20.32 14.62 5.51
N LEU A 174 -19.46 13.71 5.98
CA LEU A 174 -19.72 12.88 7.17
C LEU A 174 -19.93 13.76 8.42
N LEU A 175 -19.02 14.70 8.68
CA LEU A 175 -19.11 15.61 9.82
C LEU A 175 -20.37 16.50 9.76
N ALA A 176 -20.76 16.92 8.56
CA ALA A 176 -21.98 17.71 8.33
C ALA A 176 -23.27 16.86 8.28
N GLY A 177 -23.20 15.54 8.49
CA GLY A 177 -24.36 14.63 8.41
C GLY A 177 -24.94 14.46 7.00
N LYS A 178 -24.24 14.90 5.94
CA LYS A 178 -24.68 14.86 4.54
C LYS A 178 -24.37 13.49 3.91
N ARG A 179 -25.17 12.48 4.28
CA ARG A 179 -24.96 11.08 3.87
C ARG A 179 -24.81 10.84 2.36
N SER A 180 -25.62 11.51 1.53
CA SER A 180 -25.54 11.36 0.07
C SER A 180 -24.19 11.82 -0.49
N GLN A 181 -23.69 12.97 -0.03
CA GLN A 181 -22.39 13.51 -0.44
C GLN A 181 -21.23 12.66 0.06
N LEU A 182 -21.33 12.13 1.29
CA LEU A 182 -20.35 11.17 1.83
C LEU A 182 -20.23 9.93 0.93
N ILE A 183 -21.37 9.33 0.55
CA ILE A 183 -21.38 8.15 -0.33
C ILE A 183 -20.79 8.49 -1.70
N GLN A 184 -21.16 9.63 -2.28
CA GLN A 184 -20.66 10.07 -3.59
C GLN A 184 -19.15 10.32 -3.58
N GLY A 185 -18.65 11.09 -2.62
CA GLY A 185 -17.23 11.40 -2.49
C GLY A 185 -16.40 10.14 -2.29
N LEU A 186 -16.81 9.26 -1.37
CA LEU A 186 -16.09 8.02 -1.09
C LEU A 186 -16.12 7.04 -2.28
N SER A 187 -17.24 6.93 -2.99
CA SER A 187 -17.34 6.10 -4.20
C SER A 187 -16.43 6.62 -5.32
N LEU A 188 -16.34 7.94 -5.47
CA LEU A 188 -15.47 8.58 -6.45
C LEU A 188 -13.99 8.38 -6.09
N THR A 189 -13.61 8.47 -4.81
CA THR A 189 -12.25 8.15 -4.34
C THR A 189 -11.85 6.73 -4.74
N ILE A 190 -12.70 5.74 -4.46
CA ILE A 190 -12.44 4.33 -4.80
C ILE A 190 -12.33 4.13 -6.31
N LEU A 191 -13.21 4.75 -7.09
CA LEU A 191 -13.18 4.68 -8.55
C LEU A 191 -11.87 5.26 -9.11
N LEU A 192 -11.45 6.44 -8.64
CA LEU A 192 -10.19 7.06 -9.05
C LEU A 192 -8.99 6.19 -8.70
N GLY A 193 -8.98 5.57 -7.50
CA GLY A 193 -7.94 4.61 -7.11
C GLY A 193 -7.92 3.35 -8.00
N ALA A 194 -9.09 2.84 -8.40
CA ALA A 194 -9.17 1.71 -9.32
C ALA A 194 -8.67 2.07 -10.73
N VAL A 195 -8.98 3.27 -11.22
CA VAL A 195 -8.48 3.78 -12.50
C VAL A 195 -6.96 3.96 -12.45
N PHE A 196 -6.41 4.52 -11.37
CA PHE A 196 -4.97 4.59 -11.12
C PHE A 196 -4.32 3.20 -11.22
N MET A 197 -4.88 2.18 -10.55
CA MET A 197 -4.35 0.82 -10.63
C MET A 197 -4.41 0.24 -12.05
N GLY A 198 -5.46 0.55 -12.81
CA GLY A 198 -5.55 0.16 -14.22
C GLY A 198 -4.43 0.76 -15.08
N PHE A 199 -4.14 2.05 -14.91
CA PHE A 199 -3.00 2.70 -15.57
C PHE A 199 -1.65 2.15 -15.09
N GLN A 200 -1.51 1.80 -13.81
CA GLN A 200 -0.30 1.18 -13.29
C GLN A 200 -0.03 -0.20 -13.92
N VAL A 201 -1.07 -1.01 -14.14
CA VAL A 201 -0.95 -2.29 -14.86
C VAL A 201 -0.57 -2.05 -16.32
N TYR A 202 -1.21 -1.08 -16.99
CA TYR A 202 -0.86 -0.71 -18.36
C TYR A 202 0.61 -0.28 -18.48
N GLU A 203 1.08 0.55 -17.55
CA GLU A 203 2.47 1.01 -17.47
C GLU A 203 3.44 -0.17 -17.34
N TYR A 204 3.12 -1.17 -16.52
CA TYR A 204 3.94 -2.37 -16.38
C TYR A 204 3.96 -3.21 -17.66
N MET A 205 2.81 -3.35 -18.33
CA MET A 205 2.77 -4.04 -19.62
C MET A 205 3.66 -3.34 -20.65
N HIS A 206 3.53 -2.01 -20.77
CA HIS A 206 4.34 -1.19 -21.68
C HIS A 206 5.85 -1.26 -21.34
N ALA A 207 6.21 -1.20 -20.05
CA ALA A 207 7.59 -1.35 -19.60
C ALA A 207 8.21 -2.68 -20.05
N TYR A 208 7.47 -3.79 -19.89
CA TYR A 208 7.95 -5.12 -20.28
C TYR A 208 7.98 -5.34 -21.80
N SER A 209 6.97 -4.87 -22.53
CA SER A 209 6.81 -5.17 -23.95
C SER A 209 7.57 -4.24 -24.89
N GLU A 210 7.62 -2.94 -24.56
CA GLU A 210 8.15 -1.91 -25.47
C GLU A 210 9.49 -1.33 -25.00
N LEU A 211 9.68 -1.18 -23.68
CA LEU A 211 10.90 -0.56 -23.14
C LEU A 211 11.98 -1.58 -22.74
N ASN A 212 11.67 -2.88 -22.79
CA ASN A 212 12.50 -3.95 -22.23
C ASN A 212 12.91 -3.70 -20.76
N LEU A 213 12.11 -2.92 -20.02
CA LEU A 213 12.33 -2.62 -18.62
C LEU A 213 11.63 -3.70 -17.78
N LYS A 214 12.44 -4.58 -17.19
CA LYS A 214 12.02 -5.77 -16.46
C LYS A 214 12.59 -5.75 -15.04
N LEU A 215 12.09 -6.65 -14.18
CA LEU A 215 12.70 -6.91 -12.86
C LEU A 215 14.18 -7.32 -12.97
N THR A 216 14.58 -7.90 -14.11
CA THR A 216 15.94 -8.32 -14.42
C THR A 216 16.80 -7.22 -15.07
N SER A 217 16.28 -6.01 -15.25
CA SER A 217 17.00 -4.85 -15.83
C SER A 217 17.95 -4.19 -14.82
N GLY A 218 18.75 -5.02 -14.14
CA GLY A 218 19.71 -4.62 -13.12
C GLY A 218 19.07 -3.95 -11.90
N ILE A 219 19.86 -3.12 -11.22
CA ILE A 219 19.42 -2.41 -10.01
C ILE A 219 18.34 -1.35 -10.29
N TYR A 220 18.33 -0.76 -11.49
CA TYR A 220 17.30 0.19 -11.89
C TYR A 220 15.93 -0.48 -11.98
N GLY A 221 15.82 -1.56 -12.79
CA GLY A 221 14.57 -2.30 -12.95
C GLY A 221 14.07 -2.87 -11.63
N SER A 222 14.94 -3.51 -10.84
CA SER A 222 14.54 -4.12 -9.57
C SER A 222 14.04 -3.07 -8.56
N THR A 223 14.72 -1.94 -8.39
CA THR A 223 14.27 -0.87 -7.49
C THR A 223 13.01 -0.17 -8.01
N PHE A 224 12.90 0.07 -9.32
CA PHE A 224 11.71 0.65 -9.95
C PHE A 224 10.44 -0.17 -9.65
N PHE A 225 10.45 -1.47 -9.98
CA PHE A 225 9.29 -2.34 -9.79
C PHE A 225 9.02 -2.64 -8.32
N LEU A 226 10.04 -2.69 -7.47
CA LEU A 226 9.84 -2.89 -6.04
C LEU A 226 9.16 -1.67 -5.42
N LEU A 227 9.69 -0.47 -5.65
CA LEU A 227 9.13 0.78 -5.12
C LEU A 227 7.69 1.02 -5.60
N THR A 228 7.48 0.97 -6.93
CA THR A 228 6.16 1.21 -7.52
C THR A 228 5.19 0.05 -7.23
N GLY A 229 5.68 -1.19 -7.17
CA GLY A 229 4.85 -2.38 -6.94
C GLY A 229 4.35 -2.46 -5.51
N PHE A 230 5.21 -2.21 -4.52
CA PHE A 230 4.76 -2.10 -3.13
C PHE A 230 3.81 -0.92 -2.94
N HIS A 231 4.04 0.21 -3.61
CA HIS A 231 3.07 1.31 -3.57
C HIS A 231 1.71 0.90 -4.16
N GLY A 232 1.68 0.25 -5.33
CA GLY A 232 0.45 -0.28 -5.91
C GLY A 232 -0.27 -1.30 -5.02
N PHE A 233 0.48 -2.12 -4.29
CA PHE A 233 -0.07 -2.99 -3.25
C PHE A 233 -0.75 -2.18 -2.13
N HIS A 234 -0.11 -1.13 -1.62
CA HIS A 234 -0.68 -0.24 -0.60
C HIS A 234 -1.91 0.51 -1.10
N VAL A 235 -1.91 1.01 -2.34
CA VAL A 235 -3.10 1.61 -2.99
C VAL A 235 -4.26 0.60 -3.01
N THR A 236 -3.97 -0.64 -3.40
CA THR A 236 -4.99 -1.71 -3.44
C THR A 236 -5.55 -1.99 -2.04
N MET A 237 -4.69 -2.10 -1.02
CA MET A 237 -5.12 -2.29 0.37
C MET A 237 -5.96 -1.12 0.88
N GLY A 238 -5.55 0.12 0.60
CA GLY A 238 -6.30 1.32 0.93
C GLY A 238 -7.67 1.33 0.26
N ALA A 239 -7.76 0.90 -1.00
CA ALA A 239 -9.03 0.87 -1.74
C ALA A 239 -9.98 -0.17 -1.15
N ILE A 240 -9.48 -1.33 -0.72
CA ILE A 240 -10.24 -2.35 -0.01
C ILE A 240 -10.74 -1.79 1.34
N MET A 241 -9.89 -1.11 2.11
CA MET A 241 -10.29 -0.47 3.37
C MET A 241 -11.40 0.56 3.15
N LEU A 242 -11.25 1.45 2.16
CA LEU A 242 -12.27 2.43 1.81
C LEU A 242 -13.56 1.78 1.31
N ALA A 243 -13.49 0.68 0.57
CA ALA A 243 -14.67 -0.07 0.14
C ALA A 243 -15.42 -0.70 1.32
N VAL A 244 -14.70 -1.25 2.30
CA VAL A 244 -15.32 -1.75 3.55
C VAL A 244 -15.97 -0.61 4.33
N VAL A 245 -15.30 0.55 4.42
CA VAL A 245 -15.88 1.77 5.02
C VAL A 245 -17.11 2.23 4.26
N LEU A 246 -17.12 2.20 2.92
CA LEU A 246 -18.29 2.54 2.10
C LEU A 246 -19.48 1.62 2.41
N VAL A 247 -19.25 0.30 2.51
CA VAL A 247 -20.32 -0.64 2.91
C VAL A 247 -20.85 -0.30 4.32
N ARG A 248 -19.98 0.07 5.26
CA ARG A 248 -20.39 0.49 6.61
C ARG A 248 -21.15 1.82 6.61
N VAL A 249 -20.77 2.78 5.76
CA VAL A 249 -21.51 4.03 5.53
C VAL A 249 -22.91 3.71 5.01
N LEU A 250 -23.03 2.82 4.02
CA LEU A 250 -24.31 2.42 3.44
C LEU A 250 -25.22 1.75 4.47
N LYS A 251 -24.66 1.00 5.43
CA LYS A 251 -25.38 0.43 6.58
C LYS A 251 -25.66 1.44 7.71
N GLY A 252 -25.03 2.62 7.69
CA GLY A 252 -25.25 3.68 8.67
C GLY A 252 -24.51 3.50 10.00
N HIS A 253 -23.36 2.84 9.97
CA HIS A 253 -22.52 2.54 11.15
C HIS A 253 -21.78 3.76 11.72
N PHE A 254 -21.82 4.91 11.05
CA PHE A 254 -21.01 6.08 11.42
C PHE A 254 -21.86 7.28 11.80
N THR A 255 -21.40 8.02 12.80
CA THR A 255 -21.93 9.32 13.22
C THR A 255 -20.83 10.38 13.19
N PRO A 256 -21.17 11.68 13.19
CA PRO A 256 -20.18 12.75 13.25
C PRO A 256 -19.21 12.66 14.44
N ASP A 257 -19.61 12.01 15.53
CA ASP A 257 -18.77 11.88 16.73
C ASP A 257 -18.10 10.50 16.85
N HIS A 258 -18.53 9.50 16.05
CA HIS A 258 -18.03 8.13 16.14
C HIS A 258 -17.83 7.53 14.74
N HIS A 259 -16.62 7.72 14.23
CA HIS A 259 -16.27 7.37 12.85
C HIS A 259 -14.77 7.07 12.66
N PHE A 260 -14.09 6.59 13.70
CA PHE A 260 -12.65 6.27 13.64
C PHE A 260 -12.27 5.42 12.43
N ALA A 261 -13.04 4.38 12.09
CA ALA A 261 -12.68 3.51 10.95
C ALA A 261 -12.67 4.27 9.62
N PHE A 262 -13.50 5.30 9.46
CA PHE A 262 -13.43 6.19 8.30
C PHE A 262 -12.14 7.02 8.36
N GLU A 263 -11.84 7.67 9.49
CA GLU A 263 -10.64 8.49 9.62
C GLU A 263 -9.35 7.68 9.47
N GLY A 264 -9.26 6.50 10.05
CA GLY A 264 -8.11 5.61 9.91
C GLY A 264 -7.88 5.21 8.46
N ALA A 265 -8.94 4.85 7.72
CA ALA A 265 -8.81 4.57 6.28
C ALA A 265 -8.44 5.84 5.48
N ALA A 266 -8.94 7.01 5.88
CA ALA A 266 -8.59 8.27 5.24
C ALA A 266 -7.13 8.69 5.49
N TRP A 267 -6.62 8.52 6.70
CA TRP A 267 -5.22 8.75 7.04
C TRP A 267 -4.30 7.81 6.24
N TYR A 268 -4.69 6.54 6.11
CA TYR A 268 -3.95 5.59 5.27
C TYR A 268 -3.93 6.00 3.81
N TRP A 269 -5.08 6.40 3.25
CA TRP A 269 -5.17 6.82 1.85
C TRP A 269 -4.29 8.05 1.55
N HIS A 270 -4.33 9.07 2.42
CA HIS A 270 -3.45 10.24 2.28
C HIS A 270 -1.97 9.89 2.44
N PHE A 271 -1.62 8.94 3.32
CA PHE A 271 -0.26 8.41 3.39
C PHE A 271 0.18 7.83 2.03
N VAL A 272 -0.67 7.02 1.40
CA VAL A 272 -0.40 6.42 0.09
C VAL A 272 -0.26 7.50 -1.00
N ASP A 273 -1.08 8.55 -0.98
CA ASP A 273 -0.96 9.71 -1.89
C ASP A 273 0.40 10.39 -1.73
N VAL A 274 0.85 10.63 -0.49
CA VAL A 274 2.14 11.28 -0.22
C VAL A 274 3.30 10.42 -0.71
N VAL A 275 3.29 9.11 -0.44
CA VAL A 275 4.33 8.20 -0.95
C VAL A 275 4.38 8.23 -2.47
N TRP A 276 3.24 8.30 -3.16
CA TRP A 276 3.21 8.44 -4.61
C TRP A 276 3.91 9.70 -5.09
N LEU A 277 3.70 10.85 -4.45
CA LEU A 277 4.38 12.10 -4.86
C LEU A 277 5.91 11.98 -4.75
N PHE A 278 6.41 11.31 -3.70
CA PHE A 278 7.84 11.01 -3.58
C PHE A 278 8.31 10.07 -4.69
N LEU A 279 7.55 9.01 -5.02
CA LEU A 279 7.87 8.13 -6.13
C LEU A 279 7.89 8.88 -7.47
N TYR A 280 6.85 9.67 -7.73
CA TYR A 280 6.72 10.46 -8.95
C TYR A 280 7.96 11.34 -9.18
N VAL A 281 8.41 12.06 -8.15
CA VAL A 281 9.62 12.89 -8.26
C VAL A 281 10.90 12.05 -8.35
N VAL A 282 11.13 11.15 -7.40
CA VAL A 282 12.44 10.49 -7.24
C VAL A 282 12.69 9.41 -8.31
N VAL A 283 11.64 8.74 -8.77
CA VAL A 283 11.76 7.61 -9.72
C VAL A 283 11.58 8.06 -11.16
N TYR A 284 10.67 9.00 -11.45
CA TYR A 284 10.34 9.37 -12.82
C TYR A 284 11.00 10.67 -13.29
N TRP A 285 11.33 11.61 -12.40
CA TRP A 285 11.97 12.87 -12.77
C TRP A 285 13.48 12.89 -12.55
N LEU A 286 13.95 12.28 -11.45
CA LEU A 286 15.35 12.22 -11.06
C LEU A 286 16.01 10.91 -11.47
#